data_AF-A0A3R7YLN5-F1
#
_entry.id   AF-A0A3R7YLN5-F1
#
_cell.length_a   1.000
_cell.length_b   1.000
_cell.length_c   1.000
_cell.angle_alpha   90.00
_cell.angle_beta   90.00
_cell.angle_gamma   90.00
#
_symmetry.space_group_name_H-M   'P 1'
#
loop_
_entity.id
_entity.type
_entity.pdbx_description
1 polymer ?
#
loop_
_entity_poly.entity_id
_entity_poly.type
_entity_poly.pdbx_seq_one_letter_code
_entity_poly.pdbx_strand_id
1 'polypeptide(L)'
;MGKLGGALLVAVAAYLSYSIYIMYNETQPPVYRPEGDSESGKTEPSISRNRFSPDVLLSYEFFLSPYQGLPPLRNLLEAKSDKRFFHLGSVNSRPYDWEREAQLREEEQRNWSFFERMREALNFSGKEKSDLEVIVPEHLRNNTTLYVHVRTRDARSGEELPLQAVQRLSSPVVPDHLKVLKRYLLEDPWGTRLAEATTHLQVPPPPVESVPEYIQIGPVLEHRPLLTASLLRTFGPNSPIVDIEKKTYALPIHVNAMISPEDEHLPLVTLPHESFVLLPEERRRSAAATPLKIKYKPTGYASWLFLLIMGQAVGSLQRMQFSSYDVNSVKMMMGSSSPWVLLLVYLISLLHLVFE
;
A
#
# COMPACT_ATOMS: atom_id res chain seq x y z
N MET A 1 -8.61 -33.83 -23.02
CA MET A 1 -7.96 -32.85 -23.92
C MET A 1 -7.08 -33.57 -24.94
N GLY A 2 -7.15 -33.23 -26.24
CA GLY A 2 -6.32 -33.86 -27.28
C GLY A 2 -4.85 -33.43 -27.23
N LYS A 3 -3.96 -34.07 -28.01
CA LYS A 3 -2.51 -33.77 -28.09
C LYS A 3 -2.20 -32.29 -28.35
N LEU A 4 -3.06 -31.61 -29.13
CA LEU A 4 -3.00 -30.17 -29.41
C LEU A 4 -3.31 -29.31 -28.17
N GLY A 5 -4.29 -29.71 -27.35
CA GLY A 5 -4.59 -29.03 -26.08
C GLY A 5 -3.47 -29.18 -25.06
N GLY A 6 -2.88 -30.38 -24.98
CA GLY A 6 -1.69 -30.62 -24.13
C GLY A 6 -0.48 -29.77 -24.55
N ALA A 7 -0.22 -29.65 -25.86
CA ALA A 7 0.87 -28.81 -26.36
C ALA A 7 0.66 -27.32 -26.08
N LEU A 8 -0.58 -26.82 -26.25
CA LEU A 8 -0.94 -25.44 -25.91
C LEU A 8 -0.70 -25.17 -24.42
N LEU A 9 -1.12 -26.08 -23.54
CA LEU A 9 -0.93 -25.95 -22.10
C LEU A 9 0.54 -25.91 -21.70
N VAL A 10 1.38 -26.77 -22.29
CA VAL A 10 2.83 -26.75 -22.04
C VAL A 10 3.45 -25.43 -22.50
N ALA A 11 3.03 -24.90 -23.66
CA ALA A 11 3.50 -23.61 -24.14
C ALA A 11 3.09 -22.45 -23.21
N VAL A 12 1.85 -22.45 -22.72
CA VAL A 12 1.36 -21.45 -21.75
C VAL A 12 2.09 -21.56 -20.41
N ALA A 13 2.26 -22.77 -19.88
CA ALA A 13 3.00 -23.01 -18.64
C ALA A 13 4.47 -22.60 -18.75
N ALA A 14 5.12 -22.87 -19.89
CA ALA A 14 6.49 -22.46 -20.16
C ALA A 14 6.61 -20.92 -20.23
N TYR A 15 5.67 -20.26 -20.92
CA TYR A 15 5.63 -18.80 -20.99
C TYR A 15 5.45 -18.15 -19.61
N LEU A 16 4.56 -18.69 -18.78
CA LEU A 16 4.33 -18.18 -17.43
C LEU A 16 5.53 -18.43 -16.52
N SER A 17 6.14 -19.62 -16.59
CA SER A 17 7.34 -19.95 -15.82
C SER A 17 8.51 -19.03 -16.20
N TYR A 18 8.69 -18.76 -17.50
CA TYR A 18 9.69 -17.83 -18.00
C TYR A 18 9.42 -16.39 -17.55
N SER A 19 8.15 -15.96 -17.56
CA SER A 19 7.73 -14.64 -17.09
C SER A 19 7.97 -14.47 -15.59
N ILE A 20 7.67 -15.49 -14.77
CA ILE A 20 7.98 -15.52 -13.33
C ILE A 20 9.49 -15.45 -13.12
N TYR A 21 10.27 -16.21 -13.89
CA TYR A 21 11.73 -16.18 -13.81
C TYR A 21 12.31 -14.80 -14.13
N ILE A 22 11.82 -14.13 -15.18
CA ILE A 22 12.22 -12.75 -15.50
C ILE A 22 11.84 -11.81 -14.36
N MET A 23 10.59 -11.85 -13.89
CA MET A 23 10.15 -10.99 -12.78
C MET A 23 10.99 -11.21 -11.53
N TYR A 24 11.30 -12.46 -11.19
CA TYR A 24 12.15 -12.80 -10.07
C TYR A 24 13.57 -12.22 -10.23
N ASN A 25 14.18 -12.36 -11.41
CA ASN A 25 15.51 -11.81 -11.67
C ASN A 25 15.54 -10.28 -11.65
N GLU A 26 14.51 -9.62 -12.18
CA GLU A 26 14.41 -8.15 -12.20
C GLU A 26 14.06 -7.56 -10.82
N THR A 27 13.34 -8.31 -9.99
CA THR A 27 12.96 -7.87 -8.63
C THR A 27 13.99 -8.22 -7.57
N GLN A 28 14.92 -9.12 -7.84
CA GLN A 28 15.95 -9.47 -6.87
C GLN A 28 16.74 -8.23 -6.43
N PRO A 29 16.98 -8.07 -5.12
CA PRO A 29 17.76 -6.94 -4.65
C PRO A 29 19.21 -7.14 -5.15
N PRO A 30 19.88 -6.09 -5.63
CA PRO A 30 21.25 -6.19 -6.13
C PRO A 30 22.25 -6.27 -4.97
N VAL A 31 22.08 -7.29 -4.13
CA VAL A 31 22.84 -7.52 -2.92
C VAL A 31 24.23 -7.99 -3.29
N TYR A 32 25.24 -7.30 -2.77
CA TYR A 32 26.60 -7.78 -2.86
C TYR A 32 26.74 -9.04 -1.99
N ARG A 33 27.08 -10.16 -2.62
CA ARG A 33 27.48 -11.39 -1.95
C ARG A 33 28.99 -11.52 -2.13
N PRO A 34 29.78 -11.55 -1.04
CA PRO A 34 31.15 -11.98 -1.15
C PRO A 34 31.11 -13.48 -1.44
N GLU A 35 31.09 -13.86 -2.72
CA GLU A 35 31.38 -15.24 -3.11
C GLU A 35 32.85 -15.50 -2.83
N GLY A 36 33.14 -16.67 -2.23
CA GLY A 36 34.48 -17.13 -1.89
C GLY A 36 35.33 -17.52 -3.09
N ASP A 37 35.22 -16.79 -4.20
CA ASP A 37 36.00 -17.02 -5.41
C ASP A 37 37.17 -16.04 -5.45
N SER A 38 38.26 -16.53 -4.88
CA SER A 38 39.63 -16.15 -5.18
C SER A 38 40.01 -16.51 -6.63
N GLU A 39 39.22 -16.09 -7.62
CA GLU A 39 39.60 -16.21 -9.03
C GLU A 39 39.42 -14.90 -9.79
N SER A 40 40.56 -14.39 -10.23
CA SER A 40 40.76 -13.40 -11.30
C SER A 40 40.35 -11.96 -10.99
N GLY A 41 41.33 -11.16 -10.55
CA GLY A 41 41.70 -9.82 -11.08
C GLY A 41 40.64 -8.77 -11.40
N LYS A 42 39.37 -8.97 -11.08
CA LYS A 42 38.28 -8.02 -11.30
C LYS A 42 38.28 -7.04 -10.13
N THR A 43 38.43 -5.77 -10.48
CA THR A 43 38.27 -4.63 -9.58
C THR A 43 37.05 -4.85 -8.70
N GLU A 44 37.21 -4.70 -7.38
CA GLU A 44 36.09 -4.87 -6.45
C GLU A 44 34.88 -4.07 -6.95
N PRO A 45 33.70 -4.69 -7.09
CA PRO A 45 32.54 -4.00 -7.61
C PRO A 45 32.19 -2.81 -6.70
N SER A 46 31.81 -1.69 -7.30
CA SER A 46 31.43 -0.50 -6.53
C SER A 46 30.20 -0.79 -5.65
N ILE A 47 30.42 -0.90 -4.34
CA ILE A 47 29.34 -1.11 -3.36
C ILE A 47 28.86 0.23 -2.78
N SER A 48 27.55 0.31 -2.54
CA SER A 48 26.93 1.40 -1.78
C SER A 48 26.41 0.85 -0.46
N ARG A 49 26.67 1.58 0.62
CA ARG A 49 26.20 1.24 1.98
C ARG A 49 24.99 2.08 2.36
N ASN A 50 24.29 1.67 3.41
CA ASN A 50 23.19 2.46 3.93
C ASN A 50 23.68 3.86 4.35
N ARG A 51 22.95 4.91 3.96
CA ARG A 51 23.26 6.31 4.31
C ARG A 51 23.11 6.55 5.81
N PHE A 52 22.18 5.86 6.46
CA PHE A 52 21.97 5.97 7.89
C PHE A 52 22.82 4.92 8.62
N SER A 53 23.52 5.35 9.67
CA SER A 53 24.24 4.43 10.56
C SER A 53 23.24 3.49 11.24
N PRO A 54 23.59 2.21 11.48
CA PRO A 54 22.71 1.25 12.15
C PRO A 54 22.23 1.70 13.53
N ASP A 55 22.96 2.62 14.18
CA ASP A 55 22.63 3.13 15.52
C ASP A 55 21.68 4.33 15.51
N VAL A 56 21.36 4.87 14.33
CA VAL A 56 20.35 5.91 14.16
C VAL A 56 18.98 5.27 14.27
N LEU A 57 18.16 5.84 15.15
CA LEU A 57 16.76 5.45 15.32
C LEU A 57 15.90 6.49 14.62
N LEU A 58 15.01 6.05 13.74
CA LEU A 58 14.13 6.91 12.97
C LEU A 58 12.77 7.04 13.66
N SER A 59 12.24 8.25 13.64
CA SER A 59 10.85 8.55 13.94
C SER A 59 10.13 8.94 12.65
N TYR A 60 9.04 8.24 12.35
CA TYR A 60 8.17 8.49 11.20
C TYR A 60 6.96 9.29 11.65
N GLU A 61 6.78 10.48 11.09
CA GLU A 61 5.67 11.38 11.35
C GLU A 61 4.71 11.37 10.15
N PHE A 62 3.42 11.16 10.42
CA PHE A 62 2.40 11.04 9.38
C PHE A 62 1.48 12.27 9.37
N PHE A 63 1.29 12.85 8.19
CA PHE A 63 0.40 13.99 7.99
C PHE A 63 -0.57 13.74 6.83
N LEU A 64 -1.77 14.28 6.96
CA LEU A 64 -2.79 14.32 5.92
C LEU A 64 -2.99 15.76 5.45
N SER A 65 -2.98 16.00 4.14
CA SER A 65 -3.16 17.35 3.59
C SER A 65 -3.77 17.30 2.18
N PRO A 66 -4.55 18.32 1.77
CA PRO A 66 -4.99 18.45 0.39
C PRO A 66 -3.88 18.96 -0.56
N TYR A 67 -2.72 19.35 -0.02
CA TYR A 67 -1.60 19.87 -0.80
C TYR A 67 -0.48 18.85 -0.97
N GLN A 68 0.21 18.89 -2.11
CA GLN A 68 1.37 18.04 -2.39
C GLN A 68 2.66 18.52 -1.70
N GLY A 69 2.72 19.79 -1.32
CA GLY A 69 3.85 20.38 -0.62
C GLY A 69 3.43 20.86 0.77
N LEU A 70 4.23 20.51 1.78
CA LEU A 70 4.09 20.98 3.14
C LEU A 70 5.33 21.77 3.58
N PRO A 71 5.20 22.69 4.55
CA PRO A 71 6.35 23.36 5.16
C PRO A 71 7.28 22.36 5.86
N PRO A 72 8.50 22.78 6.24
CA PRO A 72 9.47 21.94 6.95
C PRO A 72 8.89 21.30 8.23
N LEU A 73 9.40 20.12 8.61
CA LEU A 73 8.83 19.30 9.68
C LEU A 73 8.75 20.05 11.02
N ARG A 74 9.73 20.90 11.32
CA ARG A 74 9.73 21.72 12.55
C ARG A 74 8.46 22.56 12.69
N ASN A 75 8.07 23.25 11.62
CA ASN A 75 6.88 24.11 11.61
C ASN A 75 5.59 23.28 11.70
N LEU A 76 5.58 22.09 11.07
CA LEU A 76 4.45 21.16 11.13
C LEU A 76 4.22 20.64 12.54
N LEU A 77 5.29 20.26 13.24
CA LEU A 77 5.22 19.73 14.61
C LEU A 77 4.83 20.80 15.64
N GLU A 78 5.25 22.06 15.43
CA GLU A 78 4.84 23.18 16.28
C GLU A 78 3.34 23.49 16.14
N ALA A 79 2.81 23.47 14.92
CA ALA A 79 1.39 23.75 14.67
C ALA A 79 0.46 22.56 14.98
N LYS A 80 0.95 21.30 14.88
CA LYS A 80 0.23 20.02 15.08
C LYS A 80 -0.98 19.78 14.16
N SER A 81 -1.89 20.75 14.04
CA SER A 81 -3.00 20.73 13.10
C SER A 81 -3.35 22.15 12.66
N ASP A 82 -3.56 22.31 11.37
CA ASP A 82 -4.05 23.55 10.75
C ASP A 82 -5.09 23.18 9.70
N LYS A 83 -5.87 24.15 9.19
CA LYS A 83 -6.81 23.92 8.09
C LYS A 83 -6.16 23.32 6.83
N ARG A 84 -4.83 23.45 6.72
CA ARG A 84 -4.03 22.98 5.58
C ARG A 84 -3.44 21.58 5.78
N PHE A 85 -3.34 21.08 7.02
CA PHE A 85 -2.77 19.76 7.29
C PHE A 85 -3.18 19.25 8.67
N PHE A 86 -3.20 17.93 8.80
CA PHE A 86 -3.53 17.27 10.05
C PHE A 86 -2.49 16.21 10.39
N HIS A 87 -1.91 16.28 11.60
CA HIS A 87 -1.00 15.27 12.10
C HIS A 87 -1.79 14.02 12.52
N LEU A 88 -1.50 12.90 11.87
CA LEU A 88 -2.15 11.60 12.13
C LEU A 88 -1.49 10.89 13.32
N GLY A 89 -0.20 11.12 13.53
CA GLY A 89 0.56 10.50 14.61
C GLY A 89 1.99 10.16 14.19
N SER A 90 2.69 9.46 15.08
CA SER A 90 4.11 9.15 14.92
C SER A 90 4.41 7.71 15.31
N VAL A 91 5.31 7.06 14.58
CA VAL A 91 5.96 5.81 15.01
C VAL A 91 7.42 6.12 15.31
N ASN A 92 7.80 5.93 16.58
CA ASN A 92 9.11 6.36 17.09
C ASN A 92 10.09 5.20 17.24
N SER A 93 11.38 5.55 17.25
CA SER A 93 12.47 4.66 17.65
C SER A 93 12.63 3.39 16.80
N ARG A 94 12.48 3.51 15.48
CA ARG A 94 12.61 2.37 14.55
C ARG A 94 14.01 2.34 13.91
N PRO A 95 14.73 1.21 13.92
CA PRO A 95 16.02 1.10 13.25
C PRO A 95 15.83 1.11 11.73
N TYR A 96 16.80 1.69 11.01
CA TYR A 96 16.86 1.61 9.55
C TYR A 96 17.71 0.42 9.09
N ASP A 97 17.39 -0.75 9.64
CA ASP A 97 18.07 -2.03 9.41
C ASP A 97 17.07 -3.18 9.54
N TRP A 98 17.07 -4.11 8.58
CA TRP A 98 16.12 -5.21 8.52
C TRP A 98 16.26 -6.17 9.70
N GLU A 99 17.48 -6.52 10.11
CA GLU A 99 17.69 -7.52 11.17
C GLU A 99 17.22 -7.01 12.53
N ARG A 100 17.58 -5.76 12.87
CA ARG A 100 17.15 -5.11 14.12
C ARG A 100 15.64 -4.88 14.14
N GLU A 101 15.06 -4.48 13.02
CA GLU A 101 13.61 -4.29 12.90
C GLU A 101 12.85 -5.62 13.04
N ALA A 102 13.36 -6.71 12.46
CA ALA A 102 12.78 -8.04 12.63
C ALA A 102 12.82 -8.51 14.09
N GLN A 103 13.94 -8.29 14.79
CA GLN A 103 14.07 -8.60 16.22
C GLN A 103 13.05 -7.82 17.06
N LEU A 104 12.91 -6.52 16.83
CA LEU A 104 11.92 -5.69 17.55
C LEU A 104 10.49 -6.18 17.31
N ARG A 105 10.14 -6.56 16.07
CA ARG A 105 8.81 -7.11 15.80
C ARG A 105 8.58 -8.45 16.48
N GLU A 106 9.59 -9.33 16.50
CA GLU A 106 9.48 -10.60 17.22
C GLU A 106 9.25 -10.37 18.72
N GLU A 107 9.93 -9.39 19.32
CA GLU A 107 9.71 -8.99 20.71
C GLU A 107 8.30 -8.42 20.94
N GLU A 108 7.81 -7.56 20.04
CA GLU A 108 6.44 -7.04 20.09
C GLU A 108 5.42 -8.19 20.00
N GLN A 109 5.61 -9.14 19.07
CA GLN A 109 4.73 -10.30 18.91
C GLN A 109 4.79 -11.25 20.11
N ARG A 110 5.95 -11.37 20.77
CA ARG A 110 6.09 -12.14 22.02
C ARG A 110 5.23 -11.56 23.14
N ASN A 111 4.99 -10.26 23.13
CA ASN A 111 4.14 -9.60 24.12
C ASN A 111 2.64 -9.71 23.79
N TRP A 112 2.26 -10.21 22.61
CA TRP A 112 0.86 -10.38 22.24
C TRP A 112 0.20 -11.55 22.97
N SER A 113 -1.07 -11.35 23.32
CA SER A 113 -1.90 -12.41 23.87
C SER A 113 -2.13 -13.53 22.85
N PHE A 114 -2.44 -14.74 23.34
CA PHE A 114 -2.74 -15.90 22.48
C PHE A 114 -3.85 -15.59 21.46
N PHE A 115 -4.91 -14.90 21.88
CA PHE A 115 -6.01 -14.50 21.01
C PHE A 115 -5.58 -13.52 19.91
N GLU A 116 -4.69 -12.57 20.22
CA GLU A 116 -4.17 -11.64 19.22
C GLU A 116 -3.30 -12.34 18.18
N ARG A 117 -2.43 -13.27 18.61
CA ARG A 117 -1.62 -14.07 17.68
C ARG A 117 -2.48 -14.97 16.80
N MET A 118 -3.51 -15.60 17.36
CA MET A 118 -4.47 -16.40 16.60
C MET A 118 -5.24 -15.55 15.59
N ARG A 119 -5.70 -14.36 15.99
CA ARG A 119 -6.39 -13.42 15.10
C ARG A 119 -5.50 -13.01 13.94
N GLU A 120 -4.23 -12.73 14.20
CA GLU A 120 -3.27 -12.36 13.16
C GLU A 120 -2.93 -13.54 12.24
N ALA A 121 -2.71 -14.73 12.81
CA ALA A 121 -2.42 -15.94 12.02
C ALA A 121 -3.58 -16.34 11.09
N LEU A 122 -4.82 -16.04 11.50
CA LEU A 122 -6.03 -16.28 10.71
C LEU A 122 -6.41 -15.09 9.82
N ASN A 123 -5.60 -14.05 9.77
CA ASN A 123 -5.89 -12.83 9.02
C ASN A 123 -5.47 -12.96 7.55
N PHE A 124 -6.34 -13.57 6.74
CA PHE A 124 -6.12 -13.68 5.30
C PHE A 124 -6.41 -12.38 4.53
N SER A 125 -6.98 -11.36 5.18
CA SER A 125 -7.34 -10.08 4.55
C SER A 125 -6.15 -9.13 4.36
N GLY A 126 -5.00 -9.41 5.02
CA GLY A 126 -3.83 -8.54 5.08
C GLY A 126 -4.02 -7.25 5.89
N LYS A 127 -5.20 -7.05 6.51
CA LYS A 127 -5.50 -5.94 7.42
C LYS A 127 -5.11 -6.28 8.86
N GLU A 128 -3.80 -6.25 9.11
CA GLU A 128 -3.19 -6.51 10.42
C GLU A 128 -3.68 -5.53 11.51
N LYS A 129 -3.29 -5.77 12.77
CA LYS A 129 -3.55 -4.82 13.87
C LYS A 129 -2.89 -3.47 13.56
N SER A 130 -3.70 -2.43 13.39
CA SER A 130 -3.30 -1.03 13.16
C SER A 130 -2.43 -0.51 14.30
N ASP A 131 -1.41 0.28 13.96
CA ASP A 131 -0.57 0.95 14.96
C ASP A 131 -1.13 2.32 15.32
N LEU A 132 -1.83 2.96 14.37
CA LEU A 132 -2.53 4.22 14.56
C LEU A 132 -3.94 4.11 13.97
N GLU A 133 -4.94 4.59 14.71
CA GLU A 133 -6.30 4.75 14.22
C GLU A 133 -6.73 6.20 14.45
N VAL A 134 -7.11 6.87 13.38
CA VAL A 134 -7.41 8.30 13.43
C VAL A 134 -8.65 8.59 12.61
N ILE A 135 -9.51 9.46 13.12
CA ILE A 135 -10.68 9.92 12.39
C ILE A 135 -10.27 11.13 11.56
N VAL A 136 -10.50 11.08 10.24
CA VAL A 136 -10.19 12.21 9.34
C VAL A 136 -10.98 13.44 9.80
N PRO A 137 -10.38 14.62 10.01
CA PRO A 137 -11.12 15.80 10.47
C PRO A 137 -12.14 16.34 9.46
N GLU A 138 -13.22 16.95 9.95
CA GLU A 138 -14.30 17.52 9.11
C GLU A 138 -13.82 18.54 8.08
N HIS A 139 -12.81 19.36 8.39
CA HIS A 139 -12.31 20.36 7.45
C HIS A 139 -11.60 19.76 6.21
N LEU A 140 -11.16 18.50 6.29
CA LEU A 140 -10.59 17.74 5.17
C LEU A 140 -11.64 16.91 4.42
N ARG A 141 -12.90 16.91 4.89
CA ARG A 141 -14.03 16.16 4.34
C ARG A 141 -14.89 17.02 3.39
N ASN A 142 -14.23 17.60 2.38
CA ASN A 142 -14.87 18.54 1.44
C ASN A 142 -14.73 18.10 -0.02
N ASN A 143 -14.78 16.79 -0.29
CA ASN A 143 -14.55 16.19 -1.62
C ASN A 143 -13.18 16.58 -2.23
N THR A 144 -12.19 16.85 -1.39
CA THR A 144 -10.88 17.30 -1.84
C THR A 144 -9.94 16.11 -2.01
N THR A 145 -9.03 16.20 -2.97
CA THR A 145 -7.95 15.22 -3.10
C THR A 145 -7.07 15.26 -1.86
N LEU A 146 -6.84 14.13 -1.21
CA LEU A 146 -5.99 14.03 -0.03
C LEU A 146 -4.67 13.32 -0.33
N TYR A 147 -3.60 13.84 0.26
CA TYR A 147 -2.25 13.31 0.20
C TYR A 147 -1.77 12.92 1.60
N VAL A 148 -1.16 11.74 1.69
CA VAL A 148 -0.42 11.31 2.88
C VAL A 148 1.02 11.73 2.70
N HIS A 149 1.53 12.41 3.72
CA HIS A 149 2.92 12.84 3.82
C HIS A 149 3.57 12.06 4.95
N VAL A 150 4.67 11.38 4.64
CA VAL A 150 5.51 10.70 5.62
C VAL A 150 6.82 11.47 5.72
N ARG A 151 7.12 11.96 6.91
CA ARG A 151 8.35 12.70 7.22
C ARG A 151 9.18 11.89 8.20
N THR A 152 10.49 11.96 8.07
CA THR A 152 11.41 11.29 9.00
C THR A 152 12.23 12.29 9.77
N ARG A 153 12.50 11.94 11.01
CA ARG A 153 13.49 12.62 11.84
C ARG A 153 14.31 11.60 12.60
N ASP A 154 15.51 12.00 12.98
CA ASP A 154 16.29 11.23 13.94
C ASP A 154 15.63 11.34 15.32
N ALA A 155 15.34 10.20 15.94
CA ALA A 155 14.70 10.12 17.24
C ALA A 155 15.59 10.69 18.36
N ARG A 156 16.92 10.72 18.17
CA ARG A 156 17.86 11.23 19.18
C ARG A 156 18.11 12.73 19.04
N SER A 157 18.49 13.19 17.86
CA SER A 157 18.78 14.61 17.62
C SER A 157 17.52 15.45 17.34
N GLY A 158 16.43 14.83 16.89
CA GLY A 158 15.20 15.51 16.48
C GLY A 158 15.31 16.18 15.10
N GLU A 159 16.44 16.06 14.40
CA GLU A 159 16.66 16.67 13.09
C GLU A 159 15.86 15.97 11.98
N GLU A 160 15.30 16.75 11.06
CA GLU A 160 14.58 16.23 9.89
C GLU A 160 15.58 15.54 8.94
N LEU A 161 15.25 14.32 8.53
CA LEU A 161 16.05 13.53 7.61
C LEU A 161 15.47 13.64 6.19
N PRO A 162 16.31 13.51 5.15
CA PRO A 162 15.88 13.69 3.76
C PRO A 162 14.99 12.55 3.22
N LEU A 163 14.54 11.64 4.08
CA LEU A 163 13.70 10.51 3.71
C LEU A 163 12.22 10.90 3.89
N GLN A 164 11.55 11.17 2.78
CA GLN A 164 10.15 11.61 2.74
C GLN A 164 9.37 10.85 1.67
N ALA A 165 8.08 10.65 1.89
CA ALA A 165 7.16 10.13 0.88
C ALA A 165 5.88 10.96 0.85
N VAL A 166 5.38 11.22 -0.37
CA VAL A 166 4.10 11.87 -0.61
C VAL A 166 3.32 10.99 -1.57
N GLN A 167 2.14 10.54 -1.17
CA GLN A 167 1.27 9.74 -2.04
C GLN A 167 -0.16 10.27 -1.98
N ARG A 168 -0.82 10.32 -3.15
CA ARG A 168 -2.26 10.55 -3.23
C ARG A 168 -2.99 9.37 -2.58
N LEU A 169 -3.81 9.68 -1.59
CA LEU A 169 -4.59 8.70 -0.84
C LEU A 169 -6.02 8.56 -1.40
N SER A 170 -6.60 9.67 -1.84
CA SER A 170 -8.00 9.68 -2.27
C SER A 170 -8.18 9.24 -3.73
N SER A 171 -9.28 8.55 -4.01
CA SER A 171 -9.71 8.20 -5.36
C SER A 171 -11.18 8.50 -5.58
N PRO A 172 -11.58 8.91 -6.80
CA PRO A 172 -12.99 9.12 -7.13
C PRO A 172 -13.69 7.75 -7.24
N VAL A 173 -14.60 7.47 -6.31
CA VAL A 173 -15.35 6.20 -6.23
C VAL A 173 -16.83 6.51 -6.06
N VAL A 174 -17.69 5.69 -6.68
CA VAL A 174 -19.13 5.66 -6.37
C VAL A 174 -19.31 4.63 -5.25
N PRO A 175 -19.78 5.01 -4.05
CA PRO A 175 -19.96 4.06 -2.97
C PRO A 175 -20.90 2.91 -3.38
N ASP A 176 -20.54 1.68 -3.05
CA ASP A 176 -21.25 0.47 -3.51
C ASP A 176 -22.74 0.45 -3.15
N HIS A 177 -23.06 0.83 -1.92
CA HIS A 177 -24.43 0.92 -1.43
C HIS A 177 -25.28 1.95 -2.20
N LEU A 178 -24.65 2.85 -2.96
CA LEU A 178 -25.29 3.85 -3.80
C LEU A 178 -25.24 3.50 -5.30
N LYS A 179 -24.43 2.52 -5.72
CA LYS A 179 -24.43 2.01 -7.11
C LYS A 179 -25.78 1.37 -7.44
N VAL A 180 -26.36 0.63 -6.49
CA VAL A 180 -27.69 0.03 -6.59
C VAL A 180 -28.42 0.24 -5.27
N LEU A 181 -29.47 1.06 -5.31
CA LEU A 181 -30.31 1.31 -4.14
C LEU A 181 -31.09 0.04 -3.78
N LYS A 182 -30.81 -0.53 -2.60
CA LYS A 182 -31.49 -1.72 -2.11
C LYS A 182 -32.91 -1.36 -1.66
N ARG A 183 -33.87 -2.20 -2.05
CA ARG A 183 -35.28 -2.10 -1.63
C ARG A 183 -35.60 -3.17 -0.59
N TYR A 184 -36.12 -2.76 0.55
CA TYR A 184 -36.65 -3.69 1.54
C TYR A 184 -38.09 -4.07 1.20
N LEU A 185 -38.29 -5.31 0.75
CA LEU A 185 -39.58 -5.82 0.28
C LEU A 185 -40.69 -5.73 1.34
N LEU A 186 -40.34 -5.79 2.62
CA LEU A 186 -41.30 -5.69 3.73
C LEU A 186 -41.78 -4.24 3.98
N GLU A 187 -40.97 -3.24 3.65
CA GLU A 187 -41.26 -1.82 3.90
C GLU A 187 -41.78 -1.10 2.64
N ASP A 188 -41.37 -1.56 1.47
CA ASP A 188 -41.80 -1.06 0.16
C ASP A 188 -41.98 -2.22 -0.84
N PRO A 189 -43.08 -2.99 -0.74
CA PRO A 189 -43.29 -4.16 -1.60
C PRO A 189 -43.47 -3.79 -3.08
N TRP A 190 -43.96 -2.59 -3.38
CA TRP A 190 -44.24 -2.13 -4.74
C TRP A 190 -43.17 -1.19 -5.32
N GLY A 191 -42.24 -0.69 -4.52
CA GLY A 191 -41.16 0.21 -4.98
C GLY A 191 -41.57 1.67 -5.17
N THR A 192 -42.79 2.06 -4.75
CA THR A 192 -43.32 3.40 -5.00
C THR A 192 -42.63 4.45 -4.14
N ARG A 193 -42.28 4.11 -2.89
CA ARG A 193 -41.58 5.02 -1.98
C ARG A 193 -40.16 5.29 -2.44
N LEU A 194 -39.46 4.25 -2.90
CA LEU A 194 -38.13 4.41 -3.48
C LEU A 194 -38.18 5.25 -4.77
N ALA A 195 -39.17 5.01 -5.64
CA ALA A 195 -39.33 5.77 -6.89
C ALA A 195 -39.61 7.25 -6.64
N GLU A 196 -40.53 7.58 -5.73
CA GLU A 196 -40.83 8.97 -5.33
C GLU A 196 -39.60 9.67 -4.73
N ALA A 197 -38.88 8.99 -3.83
CA ALA A 197 -37.69 9.55 -3.20
C ALA A 197 -36.52 9.77 -4.18
N THR A 198 -36.41 8.93 -5.22
CA THR A 198 -35.34 8.99 -6.22
C THR A 198 -35.66 9.88 -7.42
N THR A 199 -36.88 10.41 -7.52
CA THR A 199 -37.34 11.20 -8.68
C THR A 199 -36.47 12.45 -8.93
N HIS A 200 -35.85 13.00 -7.88
CA HIS A 200 -35.00 14.20 -7.95
C HIS A 200 -33.50 13.89 -7.82
N LEU A 201 -33.14 12.61 -7.75
CA LEU A 201 -31.80 12.15 -7.43
C LEU A 201 -31.19 11.43 -8.64
N GLN A 202 -29.92 11.72 -8.93
CA GLN A 202 -29.19 11.03 -10.00
C GLN A 202 -28.70 9.68 -9.48
N VAL A 203 -29.21 8.59 -10.05
CA VAL A 203 -28.79 7.22 -9.71
C VAL A 203 -28.15 6.56 -10.95
N PRO A 204 -26.89 6.09 -10.88
CA PRO A 204 -25.97 6.19 -9.74
C PRO A 204 -25.48 7.64 -9.51
N PRO A 205 -25.10 8.00 -8.26
CA PRO A 205 -24.57 9.33 -7.99
C PRO A 205 -23.20 9.54 -8.68
N PRO A 206 -22.80 10.80 -8.90
CA PRO A 206 -21.47 11.09 -9.41
C PRO A 206 -20.38 10.57 -8.45
N PRO A 207 -19.21 10.18 -8.96
CA PRO A 207 -18.12 9.68 -8.13
C PRO A 207 -17.64 10.77 -7.15
N VAL A 208 -17.39 10.37 -5.91
CA VAL A 208 -16.87 11.23 -4.85
C VAL A 208 -15.47 10.79 -4.43
N GLU A 209 -14.63 11.74 -4.04
CA GLU A 209 -13.32 11.44 -3.45
C GLU A 209 -13.54 10.65 -2.16
N SER A 210 -12.97 9.45 -2.16
CA SER A 210 -13.05 8.50 -1.06
C SER A 210 -11.65 8.08 -0.63
N VAL A 211 -11.49 7.70 0.62
CA VAL A 211 -10.21 7.33 1.23
C VAL A 211 -10.26 5.87 1.67
N PRO A 212 -9.19 5.07 1.45
CA PRO A 212 -9.09 3.73 2.00
C PRO A 212 -9.14 3.73 3.53
N GLU A 213 -9.87 2.78 4.11
CA GLU A 213 -9.94 2.60 5.57
C GLU A 213 -8.57 2.22 6.16
N TYR A 214 -7.76 1.46 5.42
CA TYR A 214 -6.51 0.89 5.90
C TYR A 214 -5.35 1.09 4.92
N ILE A 215 -4.22 1.57 5.45
CA ILE A 215 -2.97 1.76 4.72
C ILE A 215 -1.76 1.17 5.47
N GLN A 216 -0.78 0.67 4.72
CA GLN A 216 0.52 0.28 5.26
C GLN A 216 1.58 1.31 4.83
N ILE A 217 2.43 1.70 5.77
CA ILE A 217 3.53 2.62 5.53
C ILE A 217 4.79 2.06 6.15
N GLY A 218 5.91 2.11 5.44
CA GLY A 218 7.18 1.72 6.05
C GLY A 218 8.39 2.06 5.17
N PRO A 219 9.58 2.08 5.75
CA PRO A 219 10.79 2.14 4.94
C PRO A 219 10.94 0.87 4.10
N VAL A 220 11.58 1.02 2.95
CA VAL A 220 12.18 -0.12 2.25
C VAL A 220 13.55 -0.36 2.88
N LEU A 221 13.77 -1.57 3.39
CA LEU A 221 14.98 -1.94 4.12
C LEU A 221 15.68 -3.09 3.43
N GLU A 222 17.01 -3.10 3.51
CA GLU A 222 17.83 -4.20 3.05
C GLU A 222 18.87 -4.58 4.09
N HIS A 223 19.16 -5.87 4.15
CA HIS A 223 20.05 -6.50 5.12
C HIS A 223 21.54 -6.39 4.73
N ARG A 224 21.83 -6.06 3.47
CA ARG A 224 23.20 -6.10 2.92
C ARG A 224 23.52 -4.86 2.08
N PRO A 225 24.83 -4.56 1.90
CA PRO A 225 25.24 -3.54 0.94
C PRO A 225 24.79 -3.90 -0.47
N LEU A 226 24.45 -2.88 -1.24
CA LEU A 226 23.89 -3.03 -2.58
C LEU A 226 24.93 -2.63 -3.63
N LEU A 227 24.87 -3.24 -4.80
CA LEU A 227 25.70 -2.90 -5.94
C LEU A 227 25.29 -1.54 -6.51
N THR A 228 26.22 -0.60 -6.53
CA THR A 228 25.97 0.79 -6.96
C THR A 228 25.52 0.85 -8.41
N ALA A 229 26.16 0.07 -9.29
CA ALA A 229 25.82 0.01 -10.71
C ALA A 229 24.35 -0.40 -10.95
N SER A 230 23.84 -1.38 -10.20
CA SER A 230 22.46 -1.84 -10.32
C SER A 230 21.47 -0.81 -9.80
N LEU A 231 21.77 -0.15 -8.67
CA LEU A 231 20.95 0.94 -8.14
C LEU A 231 20.85 2.10 -9.14
N LEU A 232 21.96 2.47 -9.78
CA LEU A 232 21.99 3.51 -10.80
C LEU A 232 21.23 3.11 -12.07
N ARG A 233 21.21 1.82 -12.42
CA ARG A 233 20.39 1.32 -13.52
C ARG A 233 18.90 1.44 -13.21
N THR A 234 18.48 1.16 -11.98
CA THR A 234 17.06 1.20 -11.58
C THR A 234 16.56 2.63 -11.35
N PHE A 235 17.31 3.48 -10.65
CA PHE A 235 16.86 4.82 -10.27
C PHE A 235 17.39 5.95 -11.16
N GLY A 236 18.41 5.67 -11.97
CA GLY A 236 19.12 6.65 -12.75
C GLY A 236 20.19 7.41 -11.95
N PRO A 237 21.12 8.08 -12.64
CA PRO A 237 22.28 8.73 -12.04
C PRO A 237 21.96 9.99 -11.21
N ASN A 238 20.81 10.62 -11.46
CA ASN A 238 20.39 11.86 -10.78
C ASN A 238 19.38 11.61 -9.65
N SER A 239 19.24 10.36 -9.20
CA SER A 239 18.26 10.02 -8.17
C SER A 239 18.73 10.45 -6.77
N PRO A 240 17.85 11.01 -5.91
CA PRO A 240 18.20 11.38 -4.54
C PRO A 240 18.46 10.14 -3.63
N ILE A 241 18.15 8.95 -4.15
CA ILE A 241 18.27 7.65 -3.48
C ILE A 241 19.74 7.24 -3.37
N VAL A 242 20.57 7.53 -4.37
CA VAL A 242 21.98 7.10 -4.43
C VAL A 242 22.88 8.33 -4.40
N ASP A 243 23.80 8.37 -3.43
CA ASP A 243 24.89 9.33 -3.39
C ASP A 243 26.16 8.66 -3.92
N ILE A 244 26.53 9.02 -5.16
CA ILE A 244 27.67 8.44 -5.87
C ILE A 244 28.99 8.83 -5.21
N GLU A 245 29.10 10.06 -4.70
CA GLU A 245 30.33 10.57 -4.07
C GLU A 245 30.59 9.88 -2.74
N LYS A 246 29.55 9.74 -1.91
CA LYS A 246 29.65 9.10 -0.59
C LYS A 246 29.52 7.58 -0.66
N LYS A 247 29.17 7.01 -1.81
CA LYS A 247 28.83 5.58 -1.98
C LYS A 247 27.78 5.14 -0.96
N THR A 248 26.74 5.94 -0.80
CA THR A 248 25.64 5.64 0.13
C THR A 248 24.30 5.59 -0.59
N TYR A 249 23.36 4.81 -0.05
CA TYR A 249 21.99 4.76 -0.52
C TYR A 249 20.98 4.96 0.62
N ALA A 250 19.83 5.56 0.31
CA ALA A 250 18.67 5.63 1.19
C ALA A 250 17.44 5.25 0.37
N LEU A 251 16.94 4.03 0.58
CA LEU A 251 15.74 3.56 -0.09
C LEU A 251 14.51 4.31 0.41
N PRO A 252 13.51 4.56 -0.46
CA PRO A 252 12.36 5.40 -0.12
C PRO A 252 11.44 4.74 0.92
N ILE A 253 10.50 5.53 1.42
CA ILE A 253 9.36 5.02 2.19
C ILE A 253 8.30 4.58 1.19
N HIS A 254 7.82 3.36 1.34
CA HIS A 254 6.68 2.88 0.58
C HIS A 254 5.38 3.15 1.35
N VAL A 255 4.35 3.49 0.60
CA VAL A 255 2.98 3.63 1.10
C VAL A 255 2.12 2.71 0.24
N ASN A 256 1.48 1.75 0.89
CA ASN A 256 0.61 0.76 0.26
C ASN A 256 -0.84 1.06 0.65
N ALA A 257 -1.56 1.69 -0.27
CA ALA A 257 -2.99 1.98 -0.16
C ALA A 257 -3.89 0.92 -0.83
N MET A 258 -3.30 -0.12 -1.41
CA MET A 258 -4.00 -1.11 -2.24
C MET A 258 -4.61 -2.27 -1.43
N ILE A 259 -4.44 -2.24 -0.11
CA ILE A 259 -4.94 -3.28 0.82
C ILE A 259 -6.46 -3.16 0.99
N SER A 260 -6.96 -1.93 0.99
CA SER A 260 -8.39 -1.66 1.12
C SER A 260 -9.01 -1.66 -0.28
N PRO A 261 -9.89 -2.62 -0.62
CA PRO A 261 -10.69 -2.56 -1.84
C PRO A 261 -11.43 -1.23 -1.95
N GLU A 262 -11.62 -0.76 -3.19
CA GLU A 262 -12.40 0.44 -3.50
C GLU A 262 -13.81 0.43 -2.87
N ASP A 263 -14.43 -0.74 -2.70
CA ASP A 263 -15.77 -0.90 -2.09
C ASP A 263 -15.80 -0.60 -0.59
N GLU A 264 -14.65 -0.66 0.08
CA GLU A 264 -14.48 -0.26 1.48
C GLU A 264 -13.93 1.17 1.62
N HIS A 265 -13.70 1.88 0.51
CA HIS A 265 -13.30 3.27 0.59
C HIS A 265 -14.44 4.09 1.17
N LEU A 266 -14.07 5.00 2.05
CA LEU A 266 -15.00 5.80 2.80
C LEU A 266 -15.10 7.18 2.16
N PRO A 267 -16.32 7.64 1.83
CA PRO A 267 -16.51 8.91 1.15
C PRO A 267 -16.10 10.07 2.05
N LEU A 268 -15.50 11.10 1.45
CA LEU A 268 -15.15 12.35 2.14
C LEU A 268 -16.31 13.33 2.22
N VAL A 269 -17.48 13.03 1.66
CA VAL A 269 -18.66 13.91 1.70
C VAL A 269 -19.89 13.11 2.07
N THR A 270 -20.74 13.69 2.90
CA THR A 270 -22.08 13.16 3.17
C THR A 270 -22.93 13.28 1.90
N LEU A 271 -23.28 12.15 1.30
CA LEU A 271 -24.15 12.14 0.14
C LEU A 271 -25.62 12.23 0.56
N PRO A 272 -26.46 13.01 -0.13
CA PRO A 272 -27.89 13.09 0.18
C PRO A 272 -28.61 11.74 -0.02
N HIS A 273 -28.01 10.83 -0.81
CA HIS A 273 -28.52 9.48 -1.03
C HIS A 273 -28.37 8.57 0.20
N GLU A 274 -27.46 8.90 1.13
CA GLU A 274 -27.25 8.12 2.36
C GLU A 274 -28.53 8.06 3.20
N SER A 275 -29.34 9.12 3.26
CA SER A 275 -30.57 9.12 4.06
C SER A 275 -31.60 8.04 3.69
N PHE A 276 -31.47 7.43 2.51
CA PHE A 276 -32.43 6.48 1.96
C PHE A 276 -31.99 5.00 2.03
N VAL A 277 -30.73 4.71 2.39
CA VAL A 277 -30.16 3.35 2.32
C VAL A 277 -29.76 2.77 3.69
N LEU A 278 -29.63 3.63 4.70
CA LEU A 278 -28.89 3.32 5.93
C LEU A 278 -29.53 2.25 6.83
N LEU A 279 -29.05 1.01 6.68
CA LEU A 279 -29.01 0.05 7.79
C LEU A 279 -28.20 0.66 8.95
N PRO A 280 -28.46 0.30 10.22
CA PRO A 280 -27.70 0.78 11.37
C PRO A 280 -26.18 0.57 11.25
N GLU A 281 -25.74 -0.47 10.55
CA GLU A 281 -24.33 -0.77 10.29
C GLU A 281 -23.70 0.17 9.24
N GLU A 282 -24.47 0.58 8.24
CA GLU A 282 -24.03 1.52 7.20
C GLU A 282 -23.98 2.96 7.73
N ARG A 283 -24.78 3.30 8.77
CA ARG A 283 -24.67 4.61 9.45
C ARG A 283 -23.29 4.84 10.05
N ARG A 284 -22.63 3.75 10.48
CA ARG A 284 -21.26 3.80 10.99
C ARG A 284 -20.23 4.13 9.91
N ARG A 285 -20.54 3.91 8.63
CA ARG A 285 -19.69 4.24 7.47
C ARG A 285 -19.92 5.65 6.90
N SER A 286 -20.78 6.45 7.55
CA SER A 286 -21.01 7.85 7.14
C SER A 286 -19.72 8.67 7.16
N ALA A 287 -19.65 9.71 6.33
CA ALA A 287 -18.52 10.61 6.27
C ALA A 287 -18.17 11.24 7.65
N ALA A 288 -19.09 11.26 8.61
CA ALA A 288 -18.86 11.73 9.97
C ALA A 288 -17.79 10.90 10.72
N ALA A 289 -17.63 9.62 10.38
CA ALA A 289 -16.79 8.70 11.13
C ALA A 289 -15.48 8.32 10.44
N THR A 290 -15.26 8.62 9.15
CA THR A 290 -14.16 8.15 8.28
C THR A 290 -12.87 7.77 9.03
N PRO A 291 -12.73 6.53 9.55
CA PRO A 291 -11.51 6.11 10.21
C PRO A 291 -10.42 5.80 9.19
N LEU A 292 -9.21 6.26 9.48
CA LEU A 292 -7.99 5.90 8.77
C LEU A 292 -7.11 5.09 9.72
N LYS A 293 -6.88 3.84 9.36
CA LYS A 293 -6.01 2.90 10.07
C LYS A 293 -4.66 2.84 9.36
N ILE A 294 -3.60 3.09 10.09
CA ILE A 294 -2.23 3.09 9.58
C ILE A 294 -1.46 1.98 10.28
N LYS A 295 -0.83 1.14 9.48
CA LYS A 295 0.11 0.11 9.95
C LYS A 295 1.52 0.47 9.51
N TYR A 296 2.43 0.48 10.47
CA TYR A 296 3.85 0.51 10.19
C TYR A 296 4.32 -0.88 9.77
N LYS A 297 4.74 -1.02 8.51
CA LYS A 297 5.18 -2.30 7.94
C LYS A 297 6.37 -2.09 7.01
N PRO A 298 7.62 -2.13 7.51
CA PRO A 298 8.81 -2.19 6.67
C PRO A 298 8.74 -3.34 5.66
N THR A 299 9.29 -3.10 4.47
CA THR A 299 9.30 -4.07 3.37
C THR A 299 10.71 -4.23 2.79
N GLY A 300 10.98 -5.38 2.18
CA GLY A 300 12.22 -5.60 1.43
C GLY A 300 12.17 -4.96 0.05
N TYR A 301 13.34 -4.67 -0.54
CA TYR A 301 13.46 -4.07 -1.86
C TYR A 301 12.72 -4.88 -2.93
N ALA A 302 12.85 -6.21 -2.90
CA ALA A 302 12.21 -7.06 -3.89
C ALA A 302 10.69 -6.98 -3.86
N SER A 303 10.11 -7.05 -2.65
CA SER A 303 8.66 -6.95 -2.49
C SER A 303 8.15 -5.58 -2.91
N TRP A 304 8.88 -4.51 -2.58
CA TRP A 304 8.53 -3.17 -3.00
C TRP A 304 8.62 -2.97 -4.51
N LEU A 305 9.71 -3.41 -5.14
CA LEU A 305 9.89 -3.30 -6.59
C LEU A 305 8.86 -4.13 -7.34
N PHE A 306 8.52 -5.32 -6.84
CA PHE A 306 7.42 -6.13 -7.35
C PHE A 306 6.09 -5.37 -7.29
N LEU A 307 5.74 -4.77 -6.14
CA LEU A 307 4.53 -3.97 -5.98
C LEU A 307 4.50 -2.77 -6.94
N LEU A 308 5.64 -2.12 -7.18
CA LEU A 308 5.75 -1.02 -8.14
C LEU A 308 5.49 -1.48 -9.58
N ILE A 309 6.17 -2.54 -10.04
CA ILE A 309 6.00 -3.09 -11.39
C ILE A 309 4.56 -3.53 -11.61
N MET A 310 4.02 -4.28 -10.66
CA MET A 310 2.66 -4.78 -10.75
C MET A 310 1.63 -3.63 -10.66
N GLY A 311 1.87 -2.60 -9.86
CA GLY A 311 1.04 -1.40 -9.82
C GLY A 311 0.96 -0.68 -11.17
N GLN A 312 2.09 -0.60 -11.90
CA GLN A 312 2.12 -0.06 -13.26
C GLN A 312 1.36 -0.95 -14.26
N ALA A 313 1.50 -2.27 -14.14
CA ALA A 313 0.77 -3.23 -14.97
C ALA A 313 -0.75 -3.12 -14.75
N VAL A 314 -1.20 -3.05 -13.49
CA VAL A 314 -2.62 -2.85 -13.15
C VAL A 314 -3.16 -1.52 -13.68
N GLY A 315 -2.38 -0.44 -13.58
CA GLY A 315 -2.75 0.84 -14.19
C GLY A 315 -2.91 0.76 -15.71
N SER A 316 -2.23 -0.18 -16.37
CA SER A 316 -2.38 -0.45 -17.80
C SER A 316 -3.64 -1.28 -18.09
N LEU A 317 -3.95 -2.27 -17.24
CA LEU A 317 -5.21 -3.05 -17.33
C LEU A 317 -6.45 -2.16 -17.19
N GLN A 318 -6.42 -1.16 -16.31
CA GLN A 318 -7.51 -0.18 -16.18
C GLN A 318 -7.78 0.57 -17.48
N ARG A 319 -6.75 0.84 -18.28
CA ARG A 319 -6.90 1.50 -19.60
C ARG A 319 -7.49 0.57 -20.65
N MET A 320 -7.39 -0.75 -20.47
CA MET A 320 -7.90 -1.77 -21.37
C MET A 320 -9.39 -2.12 -21.14
N GLN A 321 -10.13 -1.27 -20.39
CA GLN A 321 -11.56 -1.44 -20.10
C GLN A 321 -11.94 -2.74 -19.36
N PHE A 322 -11.00 -3.36 -18.64
CA PHE A 322 -11.35 -4.42 -17.71
C PHE A 322 -12.32 -3.90 -16.63
N SER A 323 -13.17 -4.79 -16.10
CA SER A 323 -14.09 -4.44 -15.02
C SER A 323 -13.33 -3.83 -13.84
N SER A 324 -13.85 -2.73 -13.30
CA SER A 324 -13.31 -2.08 -12.11
C SER A 324 -13.21 -3.05 -10.93
N TYR A 325 -14.18 -3.96 -10.82
CA TYR A 325 -14.21 -5.01 -9.82
C TYR A 325 -13.04 -6.01 -9.96
N ASP A 326 -12.77 -6.49 -11.17
CA ASP A 326 -11.68 -7.45 -11.42
C ASP A 326 -10.32 -6.82 -11.14
N VAL A 327 -10.15 -5.58 -11.60
CA VAL A 327 -8.96 -4.79 -11.31
C VAL A 327 -8.79 -4.61 -9.80
N ASN A 328 -9.84 -4.20 -9.09
CA ASN A 328 -9.80 -3.98 -7.65
C ASN A 328 -9.46 -5.27 -6.87
N SER A 329 -9.98 -6.41 -7.32
CA SER A 329 -9.64 -7.72 -6.78
C SER A 329 -8.15 -8.04 -6.95
N VAL A 330 -7.58 -7.78 -8.13
CA VAL A 330 -6.15 -7.96 -8.40
C VAL A 330 -5.30 -7.02 -7.54
N LYS A 331 -5.71 -5.75 -7.41
CA LYS A 331 -5.04 -4.76 -6.53
C LYS A 331 -4.98 -5.24 -5.08
N MET A 332 -6.12 -5.70 -4.56
CA MET A 332 -6.22 -6.20 -3.19
C MET A 332 -5.33 -7.43 -3.00
N MET A 333 -5.43 -8.41 -3.90
CA MET A 333 -4.65 -9.63 -3.85
C MET A 333 -3.14 -9.30 -3.78
N MET A 334 -2.68 -8.36 -4.58
CA MET A 334 -1.29 -7.90 -4.58
C MET A 334 -0.90 -7.10 -3.33
N GLY A 335 -1.79 -6.24 -2.84
CA GLY A 335 -1.54 -5.36 -1.70
C GLY A 335 -1.56 -6.07 -0.35
N SER A 336 -2.32 -7.17 -0.23
CA SER A 336 -2.55 -7.89 1.03
C SER A 336 -1.77 -9.20 1.15
N SER A 337 -1.51 -9.89 0.03
CA SER A 337 -0.96 -11.25 0.06
C SER A 337 0.56 -11.27 -0.09
N SER A 338 1.20 -12.26 0.54
CA SER A 338 2.61 -12.51 0.27
C SER A 338 2.80 -12.97 -1.18
N PRO A 339 3.91 -12.60 -1.85
CA PRO A 339 4.20 -13.03 -3.21
C PRO A 339 4.18 -14.55 -3.42
N TRP A 340 4.51 -15.32 -2.38
CA TRP A 340 4.47 -16.79 -2.40
C TRP A 340 3.05 -17.35 -2.41
N VAL A 341 2.15 -16.75 -1.62
CA VAL A 341 0.73 -17.13 -1.61
C VAL A 341 0.10 -16.80 -2.96
N LEU A 342 0.42 -15.65 -3.56
CA LEU A 342 -0.01 -15.30 -4.91
C LEU A 342 0.40 -16.36 -5.93
N LEU A 343 1.67 -16.75 -5.92
CA LEU A 343 2.20 -17.75 -6.84
C LEU A 343 1.49 -19.10 -6.67
N LEU A 344 1.22 -19.52 -5.43
CA LEU A 344 0.48 -20.75 -5.14
C LEU A 344 -0.96 -20.68 -5.64
N VAL A 345 -1.67 -19.57 -5.39
CA VAL A 345 -3.04 -19.37 -5.87
C VAL A 345 -3.09 -19.41 -7.40
N TYR A 346 -2.20 -18.69 -8.07
CA TYR A 346 -2.10 -18.73 -9.53
C TYR A 346 -1.82 -20.15 -10.05
N LEU A 347 -0.91 -20.89 -9.40
CA LEU A 347 -0.61 -22.27 -9.77
C LEU A 347 -1.86 -23.16 -9.63
N ILE A 348 -2.58 -23.06 -8.51
CA ILE A 348 -3.81 -23.84 -8.26
C ILE A 348 -4.91 -23.48 -9.26
N SER A 349 -5.10 -22.19 -9.56
CA SER A 349 -6.07 -21.75 -10.57
C SER A 349 -5.73 -22.29 -11.96
N LEU A 350 -4.44 -22.32 -12.31
CA LEU A 350 -3.98 -22.85 -13.58
C LEU A 350 -4.17 -24.38 -13.63
N LEU A 351 -3.90 -25.08 -12.53
CA LEU A 351 -4.19 -26.52 -12.42
C LEU A 351 -5.68 -26.81 -12.57
N HIS A 352 -6.58 -26.02 -11.96
CA HIS A 352 -8.03 -26.19 -12.16
C HIS A 352 -8.42 -26.00 -13.62
N LEU A 353 -7.90 -24.99 -14.29
CA LEU A 353 -8.15 -24.72 -15.72
C LEU A 353 -7.60 -25.82 -16.65
N VAL A 354 -6.67 -26.64 -16.16
CA VAL A 354 -6.06 -27.77 -16.89
C VAL A 354 -6.79 -29.08 -16.63
N PHE A 355 -7.35 -29.26 -15.43
CA PHE A 355 -7.96 -30.51 -14.99
C PHE A 355 -9.50 -30.52 -15.05
N GLU A 356 -10.14 -29.35 -15.19
CA GLU A 356 -11.49 -29.21 -15.77
C GLU A 356 -11.41 -29.18 -17.31
#